data_AF-A0A0K9ND69-F1
#
_entry.id   AF-A0A0K9ND69-F1
#
_cell.length_a   1.000
_cell.length_b   1.000
_cell.length_c   1.000
_cell.angle_alpha   90.00
_cell.angle_beta   90.00
_cell.angle_gamma   90.00
#
_symmetry.space_group_name_H-M   'P 1'
#
loop_
_entity.id
_entity.type
_entity.pdbx_description
1 polymer ?
#
loop_
_entity_poly.entity_id
_entity_poly.type
_entity_poly.pdbx_seq_one_letter_code
_entity_poly.pdbx_strand_id
1 'polypeptide(L)'
;METDEMELDTIGDRKTALFVIISDTDDTFNFVVSILYTQLFNLLCDKADDEYGGRLPVHVRCLLDEFANIGQIPKFEKLIATIRSREISASIILQSQSQLKAIYKDNADTIVGNCDTTLFLGGKEKTTLKEISEILGKETIDSFNTSETRGRELSHGLNYQKLGKQLMTEDEIAVMDGGKCILQLRGVRPFFSDKFDITKHPKYKYLSDADPKNAFDMEKHLKRRPAIVKPDEVFDYYELDAADLQEDADHEET
;
A
#
# COMPACT_ATOMS: atom_id res chain seq x y z
N MET A 1 -14.88 27.17 -14.64
CA MET A 1 -14.53 26.41 -13.42
C MET A 1 -15.76 26.44 -12.51
N GLU A 2 -16.73 25.58 -12.80
CA GLU A 2 -18.02 25.48 -12.10
C GLU A 2 -18.32 23.97 -12.14
N THR A 3 -17.99 23.11 -11.18
CA THR A 3 -18.13 23.17 -9.74
C THR A 3 -17.24 22.02 -9.22
N ASP A 4 -16.29 22.25 -8.30
CA ASP A 4 -15.63 21.14 -7.60
C ASP A 4 -16.59 20.63 -6.51
N GLU A 5 -17.24 19.50 -6.74
CA GLU A 5 -18.14 18.89 -5.76
C GLU A 5 -17.42 18.05 -4.70
N MET A 6 -16.15 17.69 -4.93
CA MET A 6 -15.43 16.78 -4.04
C MET A 6 -14.67 17.51 -2.93
N GLU A 7 -14.43 18.81 -3.07
CA GLU A 7 -13.73 19.66 -2.07
C GLU A 7 -12.43 18.99 -1.58
N LEU A 8 -11.65 18.40 -2.51
CA LEU A 8 -10.49 17.56 -2.19
C LEU A 8 -9.42 18.31 -1.38
N ASP A 9 -9.30 19.60 -1.62
CA ASP A 9 -8.41 20.52 -0.93
C ASP A 9 -8.81 20.71 0.56
N THR A 10 -10.08 20.50 0.92
CA THR A 10 -10.58 20.68 2.30
C THR A 10 -10.31 19.48 3.20
N ILE A 11 -9.84 18.36 2.64
CA ILE A 11 -9.54 17.13 3.39
C ILE A 11 -8.45 17.35 4.45
N GLY A 12 -7.54 18.29 4.19
CA GLY A 12 -6.50 18.72 5.14
C GLY A 12 -6.95 19.75 6.18
N ASP A 13 -8.09 20.42 5.98
CA ASP A 13 -8.55 21.53 6.82
C ASP A 13 -9.40 21.05 8.00
N ARG A 14 -10.23 20.05 7.74
CA ARG A 14 -11.22 19.50 8.68
C ARG A 14 -11.22 17.98 8.62
N LYS A 15 -11.77 17.35 9.66
CA LYS A 15 -11.89 15.89 9.71
C LYS A 15 -12.84 15.40 8.63
N THR A 16 -12.28 14.81 7.59
CA THR A 16 -13.00 14.28 6.42
C THR A 16 -12.62 12.82 6.20
N ALA A 17 -13.56 12.00 5.71
CA ALA A 17 -13.31 10.64 5.27
C ALA A 17 -13.76 10.50 3.81
N LEU A 18 -12.81 10.23 2.92
CA LEU A 18 -13.05 9.96 1.51
C LEU A 18 -12.93 8.47 1.25
N PHE A 19 -13.94 7.87 0.61
CA PHE A 19 -13.94 6.48 0.20
C PHE A 19 -13.90 6.41 -1.32
N VAL A 20 -12.85 5.79 -1.86
CA VAL A 20 -12.73 5.49 -3.28
C VAL A 20 -12.97 3.99 -3.44
N ILE A 21 -14.05 3.62 -4.12
CA ILE A 21 -14.41 2.22 -4.33
C ILE A 21 -14.21 1.90 -5.80
N ILE A 22 -13.32 0.95 -6.07
CA ILE A 22 -12.98 0.48 -7.42
C ILE A 22 -13.49 -0.94 -7.61
N SER A 23 -13.80 -1.29 -8.85
CA SER A 23 -14.09 -2.68 -9.21
C SER A 23 -12.80 -3.50 -9.14
N ASP A 24 -12.90 -4.72 -8.64
CA ASP A 24 -11.83 -5.72 -8.65
C ASP A 24 -11.73 -6.43 -10.01
N THR A 25 -12.78 -6.36 -10.83
CA THR A 25 -12.94 -7.09 -12.08
C THR A 25 -12.87 -6.23 -13.32
N ASP A 26 -13.07 -4.92 -13.18
CA ASP A 26 -13.11 -3.96 -14.29
C ASP A 26 -12.08 -2.87 -14.07
N ASP A 27 -11.04 -2.87 -14.91
CA ASP A 27 -9.93 -1.93 -14.86
C ASP A 27 -10.17 -0.65 -15.69
N THR A 28 -11.30 -0.56 -16.39
CA THR A 28 -11.63 0.52 -17.33
C THR A 28 -11.50 1.91 -16.68
N PHE A 29 -11.86 2.05 -15.40
CA PHE A 29 -11.88 3.33 -14.69
C PHE A 29 -10.69 3.58 -13.76
N ASN A 30 -9.70 2.70 -13.74
CA ASN A 30 -8.53 2.84 -12.86
C ASN A 30 -7.73 4.12 -13.13
N PHE A 31 -7.71 4.58 -14.38
CA PHE A 31 -7.05 5.84 -14.75
C PHE A 31 -7.70 7.05 -14.06
N VAL A 32 -9.03 7.06 -13.89
CA VAL A 32 -9.76 8.15 -13.22
C VAL A 32 -9.33 8.24 -11.77
N VAL A 33 -9.21 7.09 -11.11
CA VAL A 33 -8.78 7.00 -9.72
C VAL A 33 -7.32 7.45 -9.56
N SER A 34 -6.45 7.03 -10.48
CA SER A 34 -5.06 7.49 -10.51
C SER A 34 -4.93 9.00 -10.68
N ILE A 35 -5.77 9.61 -11.53
CA ILE A 35 -5.84 11.07 -11.69
C ILE A 35 -6.36 11.73 -10.41
N LEU A 36 -7.43 11.19 -9.81
CA LEU A 36 -7.98 11.69 -8.55
C LEU A 36 -6.92 11.72 -7.44
N TYR A 37 -6.15 10.65 -7.26
CA TYR A 37 -5.06 10.64 -6.28
C TYR A 37 -3.98 11.67 -6.61
N THR A 38 -3.61 11.80 -7.89
CA THR A 38 -2.60 12.79 -8.31
C THR A 38 -3.05 14.21 -7.97
N GLN A 39 -4.31 14.54 -8.28
CA GLN A 39 -4.88 15.84 -7.95
C GLN A 39 -4.99 16.04 -6.44
N LEU A 40 -5.46 15.03 -5.71
CA LEU A 40 -5.53 15.07 -4.26
C LEU A 40 -4.16 15.38 -3.63
N PHE A 41 -3.10 14.67 -4.02
CA PHE A 41 -1.78 14.90 -3.45
C PHE A 41 -1.22 16.27 -3.83
N ASN A 42 -1.39 16.73 -5.07
CA ASN A 42 -0.92 18.05 -5.49
C ASN A 42 -1.65 19.16 -4.74
N LEU A 43 -2.99 19.15 -4.72
CA LEU A 43 -3.81 20.15 -4.02
C LEU A 43 -3.47 20.23 -2.53
N LEU A 44 -3.33 19.07 -1.88
CA LEU A 44 -2.96 19.02 -0.47
C LEU A 44 -1.53 19.53 -0.23
N CYS A 45 -0.61 19.31 -1.17
CA CYS A 45 0.75 19.81 -1.05
C CYS A 45 0.84 21.31 -1.25
N ASP A 46 0.20 21.83 -2.29
CA ASP A 46 0.15 23.26 -2.60
C ASP A 46 -0.51 24.02 -1.44
N LYS A 47 -1.63 23.50 -0.92
CA LYS A 47 -2.31 24.10 0.23
C LYS A 47 -1.47 24.07 1.51
N ALA A 48 -0.75 22.98 1.75
CA ALA A 48 0.17 22.90 2.88
C ALA A 48 1.25 23.99 2.79
N ASP A 49 1.85 24.17 1.61
CA ASP A 49 2.94 25.10 1.37
C ASP A 49 2.47 26.58 1.36
N ASP A 50 1.38 26.88 0.67
CA ASP A 50 0.91 28.24 0.41
C ASP A 50 0.08 28.84 1.56
N GLU A 51 -0.77 28.03 2.21
CA GLU A 51 -1.71 28.54 3.23
C GLU A 51 -1.25 28.25 4.67
N TYR A 52 -0.57 27.12 4.90
CA TYR A 52 -0.25 26.64 6.25
C TYR A 52 1.24 26.62 6.60
N GLY A 53 2.10 27.18 5.74
CA GLY A 53 3.53 27.30 6.01
C GLY A 53 4.27 25.96 6.04
N GLY A 54 3.79 24.99 5.26
CA GLY A 54 4.42 23.70 4.98
C GLY A 54 3.77 22.49 5.66
N ARG A 55 2.70 22.63 6.46
CA ARG A 55 2.03 21.50 7.14
C ARG A 55 0.52 21.69 7.23
N LEU A 56 -0.25 20.68 6.84
CA LEU A 56 -1.71 20.71 6.99
C LEU A 56 -2.12 20.70 8.48
N PRO A 57 -3.21 21.38 8.85
CA PRO A 57 -3.70 21.42 10.23
C PRO A 57 -4.27 20.06 10.68
N VAL A 58 -4.81 19.25 9.76
CA VAL A 58 -5.28 17.88 10.03
C VAL A 58 -4.44 16.89 9.24
N HIS A 59 -3.90 15.87 9.94
CA HIS A 59 -3.12 14.81 9.30
C HIS A 59 -3.97 14.02 8.30
N VAL A 60 -3.56 14.01 7.03
CA VAL A 60 -4.23 13.25 5.98
C VAL A 60 -3.55 11.89 5.83
N ARG A 61 -4.29 10.82 6.11
CA ARG A 61 -3.81 9.44 5.95
C ARG A 61 -4.55 8.74 4.82
N CYS A 62 -3.81 8.43 3.75
CA CYS A 62 -4.30 7.62 2.65
C CYS A 62 -4.08 6.12 2.96
N LEU A 63 -5.16 5.36 3.04
CA LEU A 63 -5.12 3.89 3.14
C LEU A 63 -5.37 3.33 1.74
N LEU A 64 -4.29 2.94 1.06
CA LEU A 64 -4.33 2.47 -0.32
C LEU A 64 -4.42 0.95 -0.29
N ASP A 65 -5.63 0.45 -0.04
CA ASP A 65 -5.93 -0.97 -0.10
C ASP A 65 -5.83 -1.48 -1.53
N GLU A 66 -5.27 -2.67 -1.71
CA GLU A 66 -4.94 -3.27 -3.01
C GLU A 66 -4.35 -2.24 -4.00
N PHE A 67 -3.24 -1.61 -3.61
CA PHE A 67 -2.62 -0.52 -4.39
C PHE A 67 -2.32 -0.88 -5.85
N ALA A 68 -2.12 -2.17 -6.11
CA ALA A 68 -1.90 -2.67 -7.45
C ALA A 68 -3.12 -2.49 -8.39
N ASN A 69 -4.34 -2.54 -7.85
CA ASN A 69 -5.57 -2.39 -8.62
C ASN A 69 -5.88 -0.93 -8.97
N ILE A 70 -5.31 0.05 -8.26
CA ILE A 70 -5.49 1.48 -8.59
C ILE A 70 -4.82 1.81 -9.94
N GLY A 71 -3.78 1.06 -10.30
CA GLY A 71 -2.91 1.35 -11.43
C GLY A 71 -1.72 2.23 -11.04
N GLN A 72 -1.08 2.83 -12.05
CA GLN A 72 0.07 3.69 -11.84
C GLN A 72 -0.38 5.10 -11.49
N ILE A 73 -0.12 5.55 -10.26
CA ILE A 73 -0.22 6.96 -9.88
C ILE A 73 1.01 7.69 -10.43
N PRO A 74 0.85 8.68 -11.32
CA PRO A 74 1.96 9.45 -11.86
C PRO A 74 2.88 10.03 -10.77
N LYS A 75 4.20 9.82 -10.92
CA LYS A 75 5.27 10.38 -10.06
C LYS A 75 5.12 10.02 -8.57
N PHE A 76 4.44 8.93 -8.25
CA PHE A 76 4.21 8.52 -6.86
C PHE A 76 5.49 8.32 -6.06
N GLU A 77 6.58 7.87 -6.68
CA GLU A 77 7.90 7.73 -6.07
C GLU A 77 8.49 9.05 -5.55
N LYS A 78 8.12 10.17 -6.19
CA LYS A 78 8.50 11.52 -5.73
C LYS A 78 7.53 12.02 -4.67
N LEU A 79 6.22 11.78 -4.88
CA LEU A 79 5.18 12.20 -3.94
C LEU A 79 5.40 11.57 -2.56
N ILE A 80 5.62 10.25 -2.47
CA ILE A 80 5.79 9.57 -1.19
C ILE A 80 6.97 10.11 -0.36
N ALA A 81 8.01 10.63 -1.02
CA ALA A 81 9.15 11.24 -0.37
C ALA A 81 8.85 12.66 0.18
N THR A 82 7.98 13.43 -0.49
CA THR A 82 7.72 14.85 -0.15
C THR A 82 6.53 15.03 0.80
N ILE A 83 5.50 14.19 0.70
CA ILE A 83 4.23 14.31 1.44
C ILE A 83 4.42 14.26 2.97
N ARG A 84 5.44 13.52 3.44
CA ARG A 84 5.72 13.35 4.88
C ARG A 84 5.88 14.68 5.61
N SER A 85 6.58 15.62 4.98
CA SER A 85 6.87 16.93 5.60
C SER A 85 5.62 17.82 5.75
N ARG A 86 4.55 17.48 5.02
CA ARG A 86 3.30 18.23 4.88
C ARG A 86 2.14 17.69 5.74
N GLU A 87 2.44 16.78 6.67
CA GLU A 87 1.45 16.10 7.51
C GLU A 87 0.51 15.20 6.69
N ILE A 88 1.05 14.56 5.65
CA ILE A 88 0.37 13.58 4.80
C ILE A 88 1.12 12.25 4.88
N SER A 89 0.40 11.14 5.03
CA SER A 89 0.98 9.79 4.99
C SER A 89 0.18 8.82 4.13
N ALA A 90 0.89 7.87 3.52
CA ALA A 90 0.29 6.78 2.74
C ALA A 90 0.62 5.43 3.39
N SER A 91 -0.39 4.57 3.50
CA SER A 91 -0.22 3.15 3.82
C SER A 91 -0.55 2.34 2.58
N ILE A 92 0.48 1.76 1.96
CA ILE A 92 0.36 0.95 0.75
C ILE A 92 0.15 -0.51 1.18
N ILE A 93 -0.94 -1.11 0.73
CA ILE A 93 -1.26 -2.52 1.03
C ILE A 93 -1.16 -3.30 -0.28
N LEU A 94 -0.37 -4.38 -0.24
CA LEU A 94 -0.03 -5.20 -1.40
C LEU A 94 -0.13 -6.68 -1.01
N GLN A 95 -0.54 -7.53 -1.95
CA GLN A 95 -0.51 -8.99 -1.75
C GLN A 95 0.91 -9.54 -1.94
N SER A 96 1.66 -8.93 -2.87
CA SER A 96 3.06 -9.26 -3.11
C SER A 96 3.84 -8.04 -3.58
N GLN A 97 5.14 -8.01 -3.28
CA GLN A 97 6.02 -6.96 -3.80
C GLN A 97 6.15 -6.98 -5.32
N SER A 98 5.97 -8.15 -5.93
CA SER A 98 5.97 -8.32 -7.39
C SER A 98 4.91 -7.47 -8.08
N GLN A 99 3.75 -7.25 -7.46
CA GLN A 99 2.72 -6.35 -8.01
C GLN A 99 3.23 -4.89 -8.10
N LEU A 100 3.92 -4.42 -7.06
CA LEU A 100 4.50 -3.07 -7.05
C LEU A 100 5.59 -2.94 -8.11
N LYS A 101 6.45 -3.95 -8.24
CA LYS A 101 7.51 -4.01 -9.27
C LYS A 101 6.93 -4.08 -10.68
N ALA A 102 5.79 -4.73 -10.89
CA ALA A 102 5.14 -4.78 -12.20
C ALA A 102 4.65 -3.40 -12.66
N ILE A 103 4.13 -2.58 -11.75
CA ILE A 103 3.57 -1.26 -12.06
C ILE A 103 4.66 -0.18 -12.13
N TYR A 104 5.57 -0.15 -11.15
CA TYR A 104 6.55 0.94 -10.99
C TYR A 104 7.96 0.58 -11.46
N LYS A 105 8.22 -0.68 -11.82
CA LYS A 105 9.53 -1.16 -12.30
C LYS A 105 10.65 -0.74 -11.32
N ASP A 106 11.68 -0.05 -11.81
CA ASP A 106 12.83 0.42 -11.03
C ASP A 106 12.43 1.41 -9.91
N ASN A 107 11.28 2.08 -10.04
CA ASN A 107 10.80 3.01 -9.00
C ASN A 107 10.16 2.29 -7.80
N ALA A 108 9.86 1.00 -7.89
CA ALA A 108 9.26 0.23 -6.80
C ALA A 108 10.15 0.22 -5.55
N ASP A 109 11.46 0.04 -5.73
CA ASP A 109 12.43 0.03 -4.62
C ASP A 109 12.51 1.42 -3.95
N THR A 110 12.34 2.49 -4.72
CA THR A 110 12.27 3.87 -4.18
C THR A 110 11.03 4.06 -3.33
N ILE A 111 9.88 3.53 -3.76
CA ILE A 111 8.62 3.62 -2.99
C ILE A 111 8.77 2.86 -1.67
N VAL A 112 9.23 1.61 -1.71
CA VAL A 112 9.47 0.80 -0.50
C VAL A 112 10.50 1.47 0.42
N GLY A 113 11.56 2.04 -0.14
CA GLY A 113 12.60 2.75 0.63
C GLY A 113 12.10 4.00 1.37
N ASN A 114 11.00 4.61 0.92
CA ASN A 114 10.37 5.74 1.60
C ASN A 114 9.33 5.31 2.66
N CYS A 115 8.97 4.02 2.72
CA CYS A 115 8.11 3.48 3.76
C CYS A 115 8.91 3.19 5.03
N ASP A 116 8.75 4.03 6.06
CA ASP A 116 9.41 3.84 7.36
C ASP A 116 8.94 2.59 8.11
N THR A 117 7.79 2.04 7.75
CA THR A 117 7.16 0.88 8.42
C THR A 117 6.75 -0.16 7.39
N THR A 118 7.15 -1.40 7.64
CA THR A 118 6.76 -2.56 6.84
C THR A 118 6.08 -3.58 7.75
N LEU A 119 4.85 -3.96 7.42
CA LEU A 119 4.10 -4.99 8.12
C LEU A 119 3.88 -6.19 7.20
N PHE A 120 4.53 -7.30 7.50
CA PHE A 120 4.36 -8.56 6.78
C PHE A 120 3.35 -9.45 7.52
N LEU A 121 2.27 -9.81 6.83
CA LEU A 121 1.14 -10.57 7.38
C LEU A 121 1.16 -12.06 7.01
N GLY A 122 2.22 -12.52 6.34
CA GLY A 122 2.30 -13.84 5.72
C GLY A 122 2.13 -13.75 4.20
N GLY A 123 2.71 -14.72 3.49
CA GLY A 123 2.70 -14.76 2.04
C GLY A 123 3.39 -16.01 1.51
N LYS A 124 3.20 -16.30 0.23
CA LYS A 124 3.81 -17.47 -0.45
C LYS A 124 4.80 -17.08 -1.55
N GLU A 125 4.88 -15.79 -1.86
CA GLU A 125 5.67 -15.29 -2.97
C GLU A 125 7.15 -15.25 -2.60
N LYS A 126 7.97 -15.96 -3.39
CA LYS A 126 9.35 -16.28 -3.03
C LYS A 126 10.24 -15.04 -2.89
N THR A 127 10.08 -14.03 -3.73
CA THR A 127 10.92 -12.83 -3.65
C THR A 127 10.63 -12.03 -2.39
N THR A 128 9.37 -11.87 -2.02
CA THR A 128 8.94 -11.25 -0.76
C THR A 128 9.46 -12.03 0.44
N LEU A 129 9.37 -13.36 0.44
CA LEU A 129 9.89 -14.21 1.53
C LEU A 129 11.40 -14.04 1.71
N LYS A 130 12.14 -14.01 0.60
CA LYS A 130 13.59 -13.79 0.62
C LYS A 130 13.94 -12.44 1.19
N GLU A 131 13.28 -11.37 0.75
CA GLU A 131 13.51 -10.02 1.27
C GLU A 131 13.20 -9.91 2.76
N ILE A 132 12.11 -10.53 3.24
CA ILE A 132 11.81 -10.58 4.69
C ILE A 132 12.90 -11.35 5.45
N SER A 133 13.37 -12.50 4.94
CA SER A 133 14.48 -13.24 5.55
C SER A 133 15.77 -12.42 5.65
N GLU A 134 16.08 -11.65 4.60
CA GLU A 134 17.22 -10.73 4.58
C GLU A 134 17.07 -9.58 5.59
N ILE A 135 15.86 -9.02 5.72
CA ILE A 135 15.53 -7.97 6.70
C ILE A 135 15.66 -8.48 8.15
N LEU A 136 15.20 -9.71 8.44
CA LEU A 136 15.36 -10.34 9.75
C LEU A 136 16.84 -10.55 10.11
N GLY A 137 17.68 -10.77 9.11
CA GLY A 137 19.11 -10.95 9.26
C GLY A 137 19.50 -12.36 9.70
N LYS A 138 20.69 -12.46 10.31
CA LYS A 138 21.30 -13.74 10.69
C LYS A 138 21.53 -13.83 12.20
N GLU A 139 21.33 -15.03 12.74
CA GLU A 139 21.78 -15.43 14.07
C GLU A 139 23.10 -16.19 14.00
N THR A 140 23.84 -16.20 15.11
CA THR A 140 25.08 -16.98 15.24
C THR A 140 24.78 -18.27 15.97
N ILE A 141 25.18 -19.40 15.40
CA ILE A 141 25.05 -20.73 15.97
C ILE A 141 26.44 -21.26 16.28
N ASP A 142 26.61 -21.74 17.50
CA ASP A 142 27.80 -22.46 17.94
C ASP A 142 27.67 -23.94 17.56
N SER A 143 28.52 -24.40 16.66
CA SER A 143 28.58 -25.78 16.20
C SER A 143 29.71 -26.53 16.90
N PHE A 144 29.36 -27.67 17.49
CA PHE A 144 30.28 -28.57 18.16
C PHE A 144 30.35 -29.88 17.39
N ASN A 145 31.48 -30.12 16.72
CA ASN A 145 31.75 -31.39 16.07
C ASN A 145 32.62 -32.25 16.99
N THR A 146 32.07 -33.35 17.49
CA THR A 146 32.81 -34.39 18.20
C THR A 146 33.16 -35.49 17.21
N SER A 147 34.45 -35.76 17.04
CA SER A 147 34.93 -36.91 16.27
C SER A 147 35.55 -37.93 17.21
N GLU A 148 35.10 -39.18 17.10
CA GLU A 148 35.68 -40.32 17.81
C GLU A 148 36.31 -41.23 16.77
N THR A 149 37.63 -41.44 16.86
CA THR A 149 38.34 -42.36 15.97
C THR A 149 38.76 -43.58 16.77
N ARG A 150 38.22 -44.76 16.41
CA ARG A 150 38.56 -46.04 17.05
C ARG A 150 39.62 -46.77 16.25
N GLY A 151 40.86 -46.62 16.70
CA GLY A 151 42.01 -47.44 16.29
C GLY A 151 42.50 -48.31 17.45
N ARG A 152 43.82 -48.51 17.57
CA ARG A 152 44.44 -49.26 18.69
C ARG A 152 44.33 -48.52 20.04
N GLU A 153 44.11 -47.21 19.99
CA GLU A 153 43.76 -46.32 21.11
C GLU A 153 42.55 -45.47 20.72
N LEU A 154 41.74 -45.06 21.71
CA LEU A 154 40.61 -44.14 21.53
C LEU A 154 41.12 -42.70 21.50
N SER A 155 40.85 -41.98 20.41
CA SER A 155 41.12 -40.56 20.28
C SER A 155 39.82 -39.77 20.09
N HIS A 156 39.69 -38.69 20.84
CA HIS A 156 38.56 -37.75 20.77
C HIS A 156 39.06 -36.40 20.24
N GLY A 157 38.45 -35.94 19.14
CA GLY A 157 38.63 -34.58 18.61
C GLY A 157 37.38 -33.75 18.87
N LEU A 158 37.56 -32.55 19.43
CA LEU A 158 36.49 -31.56 19.56
C LEU A 158 36.84 -30.37 18.67
N ASN A 159 35.96 -30.05 17.72
CA ASN A 159 36.07 -28.87 16.89
C ASN A 159 34.90 -27.93 17.17
N TYR A 160 35.21 -26.67 17.49
CA TYR A 160 34.24 -25.62 17.79
C TYR A 160 34.24 -24.59 16.67
N GLN A 161 33.08 -24.33 16.08
CA GLN A 161 32.93 -23.39 14.98
C GLN A 161 31.69 -22.53 15.18
N LYS A 162 31.83 -21.21 14.98
CA LYS A 162 30.69 -20.29 14.90
C LYS A 162 30.21 -20.20 13.46
N LEU A 163 28.93 -20.49 13.24
CA LEU A 163 28.26 -20.44 11.94
C LEU A 163 27.17 -19.35 11.96
N GLY A 164 26.94 -18.70 10.83
CA GLY A 164 25.81 -17.77 10.68
C GLY A 164 24.63 -18.47 10.00
N LYS A 165 23.46 -18.48 10.65
CA LYS A 165 22.19 -18.98 10.07
C LYS A 165 21.23 -17.81 9.91
N GLN A 166 20.36 -17.83 8.90
CA GLN A 166 19.22 -16.90 8.84
C GLN A 166 18.38 -17.02 10.11
N LEU A 167 17.94 -15.89 10.67
CA LEU A 167 17.11 -15.87 11.87
C LEU A 167 15.78 -16.61 11.64
N MET A 168 15.18 -16.39 10.47
CA MET A 168 14.16 -17.27 9.91
C MET A 168 14.46 -17.49 8.43
N THR A 169 14.43 -18.74 8.02
CA THR A 169 14.56 -19.18 6.63
C THR A 169 13.30 -18.84 5.83
N GLU A 170 13.42 -18.78 4.49
CA GLU A 170 12.27 -18.55 3.60
C GLU A 170 11.13 -19.55 3.85
N ASP A 171 11.46 -20.81 4.15
CA ASP A 171 10.49 -21.88 4.45
C ASP A 171 9.77 -21.63 5.78
N GLU A 172 10.50 -21.29 6.85
CA GLU A 172 9.92 -20.94 8.16
C GLU A 172 9.00 -19.72 8.07
N ILE A 173 9.32 -18.74 7.21
CA ILE A 173 8.47 -17.57 6.96
C ILE A 173 7.23 -17.95 6.14
N ALA A 174 7.37 -18.86 5.17
CA ALA A 174 6.26 -19.31 4.32
C ALA A 174 5.19 -20.09 5.09
N VAL A 175 5.60 -20.84 6.13
CA VAL A 175 4.70 -21.60 7.02
C VAL A 175 4.37 -20.88 8.33
N MET A 176 4.67 -19.59 8.41
CA MET A 176 4.36 -18.75 9.57
C MET A 176 2.88 -18.83 9.91
N ASP A 177 2.58 -18.96 11.21
CA ASP A 177 1.20 -19.04 11.70
C ASP A 177 0.37 -17.82 11.23
N GLY A 178 -0.87 -18.09 10.80
CA GLY A 178 -1.78 -17.08 10.27
C GLY A 178 -2.15 -16.01 11.30
N GLY A 179 -1.97 -16.27 12.59
CA GLY A 179 -2.14 -15.32 13.68
C GLY A 179 -0.91 -14.45 13.97
N LYS A 180 0.22 -14.64 13.26
CA LYS A 180 1.47 -13.90 13.49
C LYS A 180 1.78 -12.90 12.38
N CYS A 181 2.57 -11.87 12.70
CA CYS A 181 3.07 -10.91 11.75
C CYS A 181 4.51 -10.49 12.10
N ILE A 182 5.22 -9.98 11.09
CA ILE A 182 6.53 -9.36 11.26
C ILE A 182 6.37 -7.86 11.02
N LEU A 183 6.70 -7.05 12.03
CA LEU A 183 6.68 -5.60 11.94
C LEU A 183 8.12 -5.08 11.91
N GLN A 184 8.50 -4.40 10.83
CA GLN A 184 9.76 -3.68 10.71
C GLN A 184 9.48 -2.18 10.83
N LEU A 185 10.18 -1.51 11.74
CA LEU A 185 10.16 -0.05 11.89
C LEU A 185 11.56 0.50 11.61
N ARG A 186 11.65 1.67 10.99
CA ARG A 186 12.93 2.32 10.72
C ARG A 186 13.75 2.49 12.00
N GLY A 187 15.03 2.09 11.94
CA GLY A 187 16.00 2.30 13.02
C GLY A 187 15.95 1.28 14.16
N VAL A 188 15.08 0.28 14.09
CA VAL A 188 15.00 -0.80 15.10
C VAL A 188 14.98 -2.17 14.45
N ARG A 189 15.23 -3.22 15.23
CA ARG A 189 15.11 -4.61 14.76
C ARG A 189 13.64 -4.97 14.51
N PRO A 190 13.35 -5.88 13.56
CA PRO A 190 11.99 -6.34 13.32
C PRO A 190 11.41 -7.07 14.54
N PHE A 191 10.10 -6.94 14.71
CA PHE A 191 9.32 -7.56 15.77
C PHE A 191 8.49 -8.69 15.21
N PHE A 192 8.57 -9.87 15.83
CA PHE A 192 7.65 -10.97 15.59
C PHE A 192 6.49 -10.87 16.58
N SER A 193 5.26 -10.62 16.11
CA SER A 193 4.12 -10.25 16.95
C SER A 193 2.84 -10.99 16.56
N ASP A 194 1.85 -10.97 17.45
CA ASP A 194 0.50 -11.45 17.16
C ASP A 194 -0.30 -10.41 16.37
N LYS A 195 -1.10 -10.88 15.41
CA LYS A 195 -2.08 -10.07 14.70
C LYS A 195 -3.14 -9.58 15.69
N PHE A 196 -3.63 -8.37 15.45
CA PHE A 196 -4.68 -7.82 16.28
C PHE A 196 -6.01 -8.55 16.03
N ASP A 197 -6.63 -9.02 17.11
CA ASP A 197 -7.95 -9.65 17.07
C ASP A 197 -9.03 -8.57 16.94
N ILE A 198 -9.65 -8.52 15.76
CA ILE A 198 -10.66 -7.50 15.42
C ILE A 198 -11.86 -7.51 16.38
N THR A 199 -12.19 -8.65 16.99
CA THR A 199 -13.33 -8.78 17.92
C THR A 199 -13.14 -7.97 19.20
N LYS A 200 -11.87 -7.70 19.56
CA LYS A 200 -11.50 -6.90 20.73
C LYS A 200 -11.55 -5.41 20.46
N HIS A 201 -11.75 -4.99 19.20
CA HIS A 201 -11.81 -3.57 18.86
C HIS A 201 -13.07 -2.93 19.47
N PRO A 202 -13.00 -1.77 20.14
CA PRO A 202 -14.17 -1.13 20.78
C PRO A 202 -15.35 -0.85 19.83
N LYS A 203 -15.05 -0.73 18.52
CA LYS A 203 -16.02 -0.48 17.45
C LYS A 203 -16.40 -1.72 16.64
N TYR A 204 -15.99 -2.92 17.06
CA TYR A 204 -16.27 -4.18 16.34
C TYR A 204 -17.76 -4.37 16.04
N LYS A 205 -18.64 -3.94 16.97
CA LYS A 205 -20.11 -3.98 16.83
C LYS A 205 -20.68 -3.26 15.60
N TYR A 206 -19.92 -2.40 14.93
CA TYR A 206 -20.33 -1.68 13.73
C TYR A 206 -19.89 -2.37 12.43
N LEU A 207 -19.13 -3.47 12.51
CA LEU A 207 -18.71 -4.23 11.35
C LEU A 207 -19.80 -5.21 10.92
N SER A 208 -19.79 -5.59 9.64
CA SER A 208 -20.62 -6.65 9.09
C SER A 208 -20.33 -8.01 9.72
N ASP A 209 -19.10 -8.23 10.21
CA ASP A 209 -18.71 -9.46 10.92
C ASP A 209 -19.45 -9.64 12.25
N ALA A 210 -19.83 -8.53 12.90
CA ALA A 210 -20.56 -8.55 14.17
C ALA A 210 -22.08 -8.67 13.95
N ASP A 211 -22.61 -7.98 12.95
CA ASP A 211 -24.02 -8.09 12.53
C ASP A 211 -24.09 -7.90 11.00
N PRO A 212 -24.62 -8.88 10.24
CA PRO A 212 -24.79 -8.77 8.79
C PRO A 212 -25.58 -7.54 8.33
N LYS A 213 -26.41 -6.94 9.20
CA LYS A 213 -27.14 -5.70 8.91
C LYS A 213 -26.23 -4.48 8.72
N ASN A 214 -25.00 -4.53 9.23
CA ASN A 214 -24.03 -3.46 9.06
C ASN A 214 -23.33 -3.52 7.69
N ALA A 215 -23.57 -4.55 6.88
CA ALA A 215 -23.00 -4.65 5.54
C ALA A 215 -23.42 -3.45 4.69
N PHE A 216 -22.44 -2.77 4.10
CA PHE A 216 -22.70 -1.64 3.22
C PHE A 216 -23.21 -2.17 1.86
N ASP A 217 -24.43 -1.78 1.51
CA ASP A 217 -25.07 -2.14 0.26
C ASP A 217 -25.00 -0.94 -0.70
N MET A 218 -24.05 -1.02 -1.63
CA MET A 218 -23.78 0.04 -2.59
C MET A 218 -24.99 0.31 -3.50
N GLU A 219 -25.67 -0.73 -4.01
CA GLU A 219 -26.84 -0.55 -4.87
C GLU A 219 -27.98 0.17 -4.16
N LYS A 220 -28.26 -0.19 -2.90
CA LYS A 220 -29.27 0.51 -2.09
C LYS A 220 -28.87 1.96 -1.82
N HIS A 221 -27.58 2.24 -1.67
CA HIS A 221 -27.09 3.59 -1.45
C HIS A 221 -27.18 4.45 -2.71
N LEU A 222 -26.77 3.93 -3.87
CA LEU A 222 -26.93 4.61 -5.16
C LEU A 222 -28.40 4.83 -5.52
N LYS A 223 -29.29 3.86 -5.27
CA LYS A 223 -30.75 4.04 -5.48
C LYS A 223 -31.37 5.12 -4.60
N ARG A 224 -30.75 5.45 -3.45
CA ARG A 224 -31.22 6.49 -2.51
C ARG A 224 -30.76 7.89 -2.88
N ARG A 225 -29.69 8.03 -3.67
CA ARG A 225 -29.33 9.30 -4.30
C ARG A 225 -30.09 9.34 -5.63
N PRO A 226 -30.94 10.33 -5.91
CA PRO A 226 -31.51 10.43 -7.25
C PRO A 226 -30.33 10.43 -8.23
N ALA A 227 -30.41 9.63 -9.30
CA ALA A 227 -29.51 9.79 -10.42
C ALA A 227 -29.50 11.28 -10.76
N ILE A 228 -28.31 11.88 -10.80
CA ILE A 228 -28.15 13.32 -11.02
C ILE A 228 -28.78 13.75 -12.37
N VAL A 229 -29.07 12.77 -13.24
CA VAL A 229 -29.88 12.93 -14.44
C VAL A 229 -31.22 12.22 -14.22
N LYS A 230 -32.31 12.99 -14.20
CA LYS A 230 -33.65 12.40 -14.25
C LYS A 230 -33.85 11.71 -15.61
N PRO A 231 -34.67 10.65 -15.70
CA PRO A 231 -34.96 9.99 -16.99
C PRO A 231 -35.49 10.94 -18.09
N ASP A 232 -35.98 12.11 -17.67
CA ASP A 232 -36.64 13.13 -18.49
C ASP A 232 -35.72 14.33 -18.79
N GLU A 233 -34.48 14.33 -18.31
CA GLU A 233 -33.52 15.41 -18.49
C GLU A 233 -32.73 15.23 -19.79
N VAL A 234 -32.87 16.19 -20.70
CA VAL A 234 -32.12 16.25 -21.95
C VAL A 234 -30.67 16.56 -21.62
N PHE A 235 -29.74 15.70 -22.05
CA PHE A 235 -28.30 15.94 -21.96
C PHE A 235 -27.70 15.95 -23.35
N ASP A 236 -26.70 16.80 -23.55
CA ASP A 236 -25.96 16.87 -24.81
C ASP A 236 -24.95 15.71 -24.86
N TYR A 237 -25.13 14.84 -25.84
CA TYR A 237 -24.21 13.75 -26.16
C TYR A 237 -23.25 14.24 -27.25
N TYR A 238 -21.96 14.34 -26.91
CA TYR A 238 -20.91 14.63 -27.88
C TYR A 238 -20.16 13.34 -28.18
N GLU A 239 -20.39 12.80 -29.37
CA GLU A 239 -19.63 11.68 -29.92
C GLU A 239 -18.42 12.28 -30.64
N LEU A 240 -17.22 12.08 -30.09
CA LEU A 240 -15.96 12.49 -30.73
C LEU A 240 -15.42 11.29 -31.50
N ASP A 241 -15.49 11.35 -32.82
CA ASP A 241 -14.84 10.37 -33.68
C ASP A 241 -13.35 10.69 -33.82
N ALA A 242 -12.51 9.67 -34.00
CA ALA A 242 -11.05 9.82 -34.05
C ALA A 242 -10.54 10.77 -35.17
N ALA A 243 -11.39 11.12 -36.13
CA ALA A 243 -11.11 12.11 -37.17
C ALA A 243 -11.11 13.56 -36.65
N ASP A 244 -11.88 13.85 -35.59
CA ASP A 244 -12.02 15.21 -35.04
C ASP A 244 -10.82 15.64 -34.16
N LEU A 245 -9.93 14.70 -33.84
CA LEU A 245 -8.69 14.94 -33.07
C LEU A 245 -7.49 15.31 -33.95
N GLN A 246 -7.64 15.35 -35.28
CA GLN A 246 -6.53 15.56 -36.23
C GLN A 246 -6.38 17.00 -36.74
N GLU A 247 -7.34 17.90 -36.55
CA GLU A 247 -7.25 19.26 -37.12
C GLU A 247 -6.42 20.26 -36.29
N ASP A 248 -6.15 20.00 -35.01
CA ASP A 248 -5.41 20.93 -34.15
C ASP A 248 -3.87 20.73 -34.16
N ALA A 249 -3.33 19.79 -34.95
CA ALA A 249 -1.89 19.53 -35.02
C ALA A 249 -1.13 20.32 -36.11
N ASP A 250 -1.83 21.00 -37.03
CA ASP A 250 -1.22 21.67 -38.20
C ASP A 250 -1.15 23.21 -38.11
N HIS A 251 -1.38 23.79 -36.92
CA HIS A 251 -1.30 25.24 -36.69
C HIS A 251 -0.25 25.70 -35.67
N GLU A 252 0.88 24.98 -35.57
CA GLU A 252 2.11 25.49 -34.93
C GLU A 252 3.35 25.30 -35.82
N GLU A 253 3.31 25.78 -37.07
CA GLU A 253 4.54 26.23 -37.75
C GLU A 253 4.25 27.52 -38.54
N THR A 254 4.57 28.67 -37.92
CA THR A 254 5.16 29.84 -38.61
C THR A 254 5.80 30.78 -37.61
#